data_AF-A0A0F9KT21-F1
#
_entry.id   AF-A0A0F9KT21-F1
#
_cell.length_a   1.000
_cell.length_b   1.000
_cell.length_c   1.000
_cell.angle_alpha   90.00
_cell.angle_beta   90.00
_cell.angle_gamma   90.00
#
_symmetry.space_group_name_H-M   'P 1'
#
loop_
_entity.id
_entity.type
_entity.pdbx_description
1 polymer ?
#
loop_
_entity_poly.entity_id
_entity_poly.type
_entity_poly.pdbx_seq_one_letter_code
_entity_poly.pdbx_strand_id
1 'polypeptide(L)'
;MLERRRLGRQIVIYTRTNGIYLRSDMGFEFWSKLDPGGQHIAITFPNVREAKRVVRSWETQPSGIQYKQVRANITMMNGSMYANIEACFQAGLPGWDPYSPDILSIINKDKYITPRHRKRLKEK
;
A
#
# COMPACT_ATOMS: atom_id res chain seq x y z
N MET A 1 18.01 -12.42 -17.94
CA MET A 1 16.70 -11.83 -18.29
C MET A 1 15.54 -12.54 -17.54
N LEU A 2 15.67 -12.75 -16.21
CA LEU A 2 14.77 -13.61 -15.40
C LEU A 2 14.02 -12.86 -14.27
N GLU A 3 14.31 -11.58 -14.03
CA GLU A 3 13.79 -10.88 -12.85
C GLU A 3 12.36 -10.34 -12.98
N ARG A 4 11.84 -10.15 -14.20
CA ARG A 4 10.50 -9.57 -14.39
C ARG A 4 9.34 -10.52 -14.04
N ARG A 5 9.58 -11.84 -13.92
CA ARG A 5 8.50 -12.83 -13.74
C ARG A 5 8.15 -13.13 -12.27
N ARG A 6 9.02 -12.80 -11.29
CA ARG A 6 8.75 -13.00 -9.86
C ARG A 6 8.33 -11.75 -9.09
N LEU A 7 8.53 -10.56 -9.65
CA LEU A 7 8.16 -9.28 -9.01
C LEU A 7 6.65 -8.97 -9.05
N GLY A 8 5.86 -9.73 -9.81
CA GLY A 8 4.48 -9.35 -10.17
C GLY A 8 3.36 -9.75 -9.21
N ARG A 9 3.66 -10.32 -8.03
CA ARG A 9 2.61 -10.76 -7.08
C ARG A 9 3.03 -10.50 -5.65
N GLN A 10 2.97 -9.25 -5.24
CA GLN A 10 3.18 -8.86 -3.86
C GLN A 10 1.84 -8.65 -3.16
N ILE A 11 1.80 -8.87 -1.85
CA ILE A 11 0.63 -8.68 -1.01
C ILE A 11 0.87 -7.47 -0.12
N VAL A 12 -0.12 -6.57 -0.07
CA VAL A 12 -0.21 -5.54 0.97
C VAL A 12 -1.32 -5.89 1.94
N ILE A 13 -1.20 -5.42 3.17
CA ILE A 13 -2.23 -5.52 4.21
C ILE A 13 -3.03 -4.23 4.19
N TYR A 14 -4.35 -4.35 4.17
CA TYR A 14 -5.27 -3.22 4.13
C TYR A 14 -6.42 -3.42 5.11
N THR A 15 -6.83 -2.34 5.77
CA THR A 15 -8.12 -2.26 6.50
C THR A 15 -8.87 -1.04 6.03
N ARG A 16 -10.21 -1.09 6.11
CA ARG A 16 -11.04 0.07 5.72
C ARG A 16 -10.80 1.27 6.65
N THR A 17 -10.59 1.01 7.94
CA THR A 17 -10.41 2.02 8.99
C THR A 17 -9.02 2.64 8.94
N ASN A 18 -7.96 1.83 8.93
CA ASN A 18 -6.59 2.33 9.11
C ASN A 18 -5.90 2.57 7.76
N GLY A 19 -6.39 1.99 6.67
CA GLY A 19 -5.77 2.11 5.36
C GLY A 19 -4.76 1.01 5.10
N ILE A 20 -3.69 1.34 4.39
CA ILE A 20 -2.65 0.39 3.98
C ILE A 20 -1.58 0.34 5.06
N TYR A 21 -1.16 -0.86 5.45
CA TYR A 21 -0.04 -1.06 6.36
C TYR A 21 1.26 -0.66 5.68
N LEU A 22 2.01 0.25 6.30
CA LEU A 22 3.21 0.84 5.72
C LEU A 22 4.49 0.18 6.24
N ARG A 23 4.60 0.08 7.56
CA ARG A 23 5.73 -0.50 8.29
C ARG A 23 5.37 -0.70 9.76
N SER A 24 6.24 -1.38 10.50
CA SER A 24 6.28 -1.34 11.96
C SER A 24 7.60 -0.71 12.39
N ASP A 25 7.57 0.14 13.41
CA ASP A 25 8.78 0.63 14.06
C ASP A 25 8.56 0.72 15.57
N MET A 26 9.56 0.30 16.35
CA MET A 26 9.52 0.26 17.82
C MET A 26 8.23 -0.35 18.42
N GLY A 27 7.64 -1.36 17.75
CA GLY A 27 6.41 -2.02 18.20
C GLY A 27 5.10 -1.33 17.79
N PHE A 28 5.15 -0.24 17.03
CA PHE A 28 3.98 0.47 16.53
C PHE A 28 3.77 0.23 15.03
N GLU A 29 2.52 -0.06 14.64
CA GLU A 29 2.13 -0.18 13.24
C GLU A 29 1.78 1.17 12.62
N PHE A 30 2.45 1.52 11.53
CA PHE A 30 2.16 2.71 10.74
C PHE A 30 1.17 2.37 9.64
N TRP A 31 0.11 3.16 9.55
CA TRP A 31 -0.98 2.96 8.61
C TRP A 31 -1.27 4.22 7.81
N SER A 32 -1.58 4.04 6.54
CA SER A 32 -1.70 5.13 5.58
C SER A 32 -2.80 6.16 5.86
N LYS A 33 -3.80 5.84 6.69
CA LYS A 33 -4.83 6.80 7.13
C LYS A 33 -4.66 7.28 8.57
N LEU A 34 -3.73 6.71 9.34
CA LEU A 34 -3.56 7.07 10.74
C LEU A 34 -2.33 7.95 10.93
N ASP A 35 -1.19 7.40 10.53
CA ASP A 35 0.09 8.07 10.61
C ASP A 35 0.96 7.55 9.45
N PRO A 36 0.92 8.23 8.29
CA PRO A 36 1.72 7.85 7.15
C PRO A 36 3.21 8.16 7.35
N GLY A 37 3.59 8.98 8.33
CA GLY A 37 4.99 9.21 8.72
C GLY A 37 5.93 9.64 7.59
N GLY A 38 5.45 10.38 6.58
CA GLY A 38 6.24 10.77 5.40
C GLY A 38 6.48 9.64 4.39
N GLN A 39 5.84 8.47 4.57
CA GLN A 39 6.16 7.27 3.80
C GLN A 39 5.39 7.23 2.47
N HIS A 40 6.12 7.16 1.34
CA HIS A 40 5.55 7.06 -0.01
C HIS A 40 5.37 5.62 -0.52
N ILE A 41 5.77 4.65 0.30
CA ILE A 41 5.82 3.23 -0.05
C ILE A 41 5.28 2.37 1.09
N ALA A 42 4.54 1.32 0.75
CA ALA A 42 4.05 0.31 1.67
C ALA A 42 4.94 -0.93 1.61
N ILE A 43 5.26 -1.52 2.77
CA ILE A 43 5.89 -2.83 2.82
C ILE A 43 5.00 -3.87 2.13
N THR A 44 5.63 -4.81 1.42
CA THR A 44 4.91 -5.89 0.77
C THR A 44 5.40 -7.25 1.19
N PHE A 45 4.55 -8.26 1.01
CA PHE A 45 4.81 -9.65 1.35
C PHE A 45 4.76 -10.53 0.10
N PRO A 46 5.63 -11.56 0.01
CA PRO A 46 5.68 -12.43 -1.16
C PRO A 46 4.39 -13.25 -1.33
N ASN A 47 3.61 -13.45 -0.27
CA ASN A 47 2.34 -14.16 -0.29
C ASN A 47 1.50 -13.85 0.96
N VAL A 48 0.24 -14.30 0.94
CA VAL A 48 -0.73 -14.08 2.03
C VAL A 48 -0.30 -14.76 3.32
N ARG A 49 0.42 -15.89 3.25
CA ARG A 49 0.88 -16.62 4.44
C ARG A 49 1.91 -15.82 5.23
N GLU A 50 2.87 -15.19 4.56
CA GLU A 50 3.84 -14.30 5.19
C GLU A 50 3.17 -13.04 5.77
N ALA A 51 2.23 -12.42 5.02
CA ALA A 51 1.46 -11.30 5.54
C ALA A 51 0.66 -11.67 6.80
N LYS A 52 0.01 -12.85 6.82
CA LYS A 52 -0.69 -13.38 7.99
C LYS A 52 0.24 -13.64 9.17
N ARG A 53 1.49 -14.04 8.93
CA ARG A 53 2.47 -14.26 10.00
C ARG A 53 2.77 -12.94 10.73
N VAL A 54 2.95 -11.85 9.99
CA VAL A 54 3.17 -10.51 10.57
C VAL A 54 1.93 -10.02 11.33
N VAL A 55 0.74 -10.17 10.76
CA VAL A 55 -0.50 -9.80 11.47
C VAL A 55 -0.64 -10.54 12.81
N ARG A 56 -0.26 -11.83 12.85
CA ARG A 56 -0.33 -12.65 14.07
C ARG A 56 0.69 -12.25 15.14
N SER A 57 1.77 -11.54 14.78
CA SER A 57 2.73 -11.03 15.75
C SER A 57 2.31 -9.69 16.36
N TRP A 58 1.27 -9.05 15.84
CA TRP A 58 0.74 -7.82 16.42
C TRP A 58 -0.01 -8.10 17.72
N GLU A 59 0.21 -7.26 18.73
CA GLU A 59 -0.46 -7.35 20.02
C GLU A 59 -1.97 -7.14 19.89
N THR A 60 -2.37 -6.18 19.04
CA THR A 60 -3.77 -5.92 18.69
C THR A 60 -3.97 -5.98 17.18
N GLN A 61 -4.83 -6.88 16.73
CA GLN A 61 -5.16 -7.01 15.30
C GLN A 61 -6.36 -6.13 14.94
N PRO A 62 -6.24 -5.22 13.95
CA PRO A 62 -7.39 -4.46 13.51
C PRO A 62 -8.43 -5.36 12.86
N SER A 63 -9.70 -4.99 13.00
CA SER A 63 -10.80 -5.72 12.38
C SER A 63 -10.82 -5.51 10.85
N GLY A 64 -11.37 -6.49 10.12
CA GLY A 64 -11.59 -6.35 8.68
C GLY A 64 -10.32 -6.31 7.83
N ILE A 65 -9.24 -6.98 8.26
CA ILE A 65 -8.01 -7.12 7.47
C ILE A 65 -8.29 -7.78 6.13
N GLN A 66 -7.77 -7.16 5.08
CA GLN A 66 -7.76 -7.65 3.71
C GLN A 66 -6.32 -7.79 3.23
N TYR A 67 -6.05 -8.88 2.50
CA TYR A 67 -4.77 -9.12 1.85
C TYR A 67 -4.94 -8.86 0.36
N LYS A 68 -4.31 -7.81 -0.14
CA LYS A 68 -4.56 -7.28 -1.49
C LYS A 68 -3.33 -7.45 -2.36
N GLN A 69 -3.53 -7.97 -3.56
CA GLN A 69 -2.44 -8.21 -4.49
C GLN A 69 -2.11 -6.92 -5.25
N VAL A 70 -0.84 -6.54 -5.25
CA VAL A 70 -0.26 -5.46 -6.05
C VAL A 70 0.74 -6.06 -7.06
N ARG A 71 0.74 -5.55 -8.30
CA ARG A 71 1.46 -6.17 -9.43
C ARG A 71 2.46 -5.27 -10.14
N ALA A 72 2.31 -3.96 -10.00
CA ALA A 72 3.09 -2.95 -10.72
C ALA A 72 3.82 -2.04 -9.73
N ASN A 73 4.84 -1.33 -10.20
CA ASN A 73 5.56 -0.31 -9.44
C ASN A 73 6.04 -0.76 -8.05
N ILE A 74 6.60 -1.98 -8.01
CA ILE A 74 7.26 -2.54 -6.84
C ILE A 74 8.76 -2.21 -6.92
N THR A 75 9.30 -1.60 -5.87
CA THR A 75 10.72 -1.28 -5.75
C THR A 75 11.36 -2.15 -4.68
N MET A 76 12.62 -2.54 -4.88
CA MET A 76 13.41 -3.26 -3.89
C MET A 76 14.34 -2.30 -3.17
N MET A 77 14.31 -2.30 -1.84
CA MET A 77 15.20 -1.51 -0.98
C MET A 77 15.69 -2.41 0.15
N ASN A 78 17.00 -2.48 0.37
CA ASN A 78 17.62 -3.28 1.44
C ASN A 78 17.10 -4.73 1.51
N GLY A 79 16.94 -5.39 0.35
CA GLY A 79 16.45 -6.77 0.27
C GLY A 79 14.94 -6.96 0.50
N SER A 80 14.19 -5.88 0.74
CA SER A 80 12.74 -5.90 0.92
C SER A 80 12.02 -5.27 -0.27
N MET A 81 10.80 -5.74 -0.57
CA MET A 81 9.98 -5.20 -1.66
C MET A 81 8.90 -4.26 -1.12
N TYR A 82 8.71 -3.15 -1.82
CA TYR A 82 7.77 -2.11 -1.44
C TYR A 82 6.89 -1.68 -2.61
N ALA A 83 5.62 -1.41 -2.33
CA ALA A 83 4.66 -0.89 -3.29
C ALA A 83 4.50 0.62 -3.08
N ASN A 84 4.69 1.41 -4.14
CA ASN A 84 4.39 2.85 -4.04
C ASN A 84 2.88 3.12 -4.06
N ILE A 85 2.49 4.38 -3.81
CA ILE A 85 1.08 4.81 -3.79
C ILE A 85 0.35 4.41 -5.08
N GLU A 86 0.99 4.59 -6.25
CA GLU A 86 0.39 4.25 -7.54
C GLU A 86 0.13 2.75 -7.68
N ALA A 87 1.05 1.90 -7.23
CA ALA A 87 0.89 0.44 -7.23
C ALA A 87 -0.36 0.01 -6.45
N CYS A 88 -0.54 0.59 -5.26
CA CYS A 88 -1.68 0.34 -4.40
C CYS A 88 -2.98 0.87 -5.02
N PHE A 89 -2.95 2.07 -5.61
CA PHE A 89 -4.10 2.65 -6.31
C PHE A 89 -4.56 1.79 -7.50
N GLN A 90 -3.62 1.30 -8.31
CA GLN A 90 -3.91 0.40 -9.43
C GLN A 90 -4.50 -0.95 -8.97
N ALA A 91 -4.23 -1.37 -7.73
CA ALA A 91 -4.84 -2.54 -7.11
C ALA A 91 -6.24 -2.26 -6.50
N GLY A 92 -6.79 -1.05 -6.71
CA GLY A 92 -8.10 -0.65 -6.22
C GLY A 92 -8.11 -0.21 -4.75
N LEU A 93 -6.94 0.11 -4.19
CA LEU A 93 -6.82 0.65 -2.83
C LEU A 93 -6.84 2.18 -2.84
N PRO A 94 -7.24 2.83 -1.74
CA PRO A 94 -7.10 4.28 -1.64
C PRO A 94 -5.63 4.68 -1.70
N GLY A 95 -5.33 5.76 -2.42
CA GLY A 95 -4.06 6.47 -2.24
C GLY A 95 -4.02 7.15 -0.87
N TRP A 96 -2.84 7.61 -0.46
CA TRP A 96 -2.66 8.35 0.79
C TRP A 96 -1.70 9.52 0.60
N ASP A 97 -1.83 10.52 1.47
CA ASP A 97 -0.87 11.61 1.57
C ASP A 97 0.24 11.21 2.54
N PRO A 98 1.51 11.16 2.12
CA PRO A 98 2.61 10.87 3.04
C PRO A 98 2.79 11.93 4.13
N TYR A 99 2.37 13.17 3.88
CA TYR A 99 2.61 14.30 4.77
C TYR A 99 1.33 14.86 5.39
N SER A 100 0.17 14.26 5.14
CA SER A 100 -1.04 14.75 5.78
C SER A 100 -0.94 14.50 7.28
N PRO A 101 -1.07 15.56 8.11
CA PRO A 101 -1.08 15.44 9.56
C PRO A 101 -2.41 14.86 10.09
N ASP A 102 -3.38 14.56 9.23
CA ASP A 102 -4.76 14.26 9.63
C ASP A 102 -5.21 12.81 9.34
N ILE A 103 -5.80 12.21 10.38
CA ILE A 103 -6.56 10.94 10.36
C ILE A 103 -7.82 11.04 9.47
N LEU A 104 -8.19 12.24 9.00
CA LEU A 104 -9.46 12.54 8.32
C LEU A 104 -9.34 12.97 6.85
N SER A 105 -8.14 13.12 6.28
CA SER A 105 -8.00 13.55 4.89
C SER A 105 -7.93 12.36 3.92
N ILE A 106 -9.08 11.76 3.57
CA ILE A 106 -9.15 10.86 2.42
C ILE A 106 -9.01 11.72 1.15
N ILE A 107 -7.85 11.65 0.49
CA ILE A 107 -7.61 12.41 -0.74
C ILE A 107 -8.57 11.93 -1.86
N ASN A 108 -9.20 12.91 -2.48
CA ASN A 108 -10.03 12.81 -3.68
C ASN A 108 -9.27 12.14 -4.83
N LYS A 109 -9.92 11.22 -5.57
CA LYS A 109 -9.29 10.37 -6.61
C LYS A 109 -8.53 11.15 -7.70
N ASP A 110 -8.79 12.44 -7.86
CA ASP A 110 -8.27 13.26 -8.95
C ASP A 110 -6.78 13.61 -8.86
N LYS A 111 -6.17 13.59 -7.66
CA LYS A 111 -4.75 13.99 -7.50
C LYS A 111 -3.73 12.94 -7.97
N TYR A 112 -4.13 11.68 -8.14
CA TYR A 112 -3.23 10.59 -8.58
C TYR A 112 -3.54 10.07 -9.99
N ILE A 113 -4.41 10.76 -10.75
CA ILE A 113 -4.58 10.48 -12.18
C ILE A 113 -3.35 11.00 -12.90
N THR A 114 -2.41 10.11 -13.23
CA THR A 114 -1.30 10.45 -14.12
C THR A 114 -1.86 11.01 -15.44
N PRO A 115 -1.19 11.97 -16.12
CA PRO A 115 -1.68 12.58 -17.36
C PRO A 115 -2.10 11.55 -18.43
N ARG A 116 -1.51 10.35 -18.38
CA ARG A 116 -1.80 9.21 -19.26
C ARG A 116 -3.22 8.64 -19.09
N HIS A 117 -3.80 8.69 -17.88
CA HIS A 117 -5.17 8.22 -17.63
C HIS A 117 -6.23 9.29 -17.93
N ARG A 118 -5.88 10.58 -17.89
CA ARG A 118 -6.81 11.70 -18.15
C ARG A 118 -7.31 11.74 -19.61
N LYS A 119 -6.52 11.20 -20.56
CA LYS A 119 -6.92 11.11 -21.97
C LYS A 119 -8.02 10.09 -22.25
N ARG A 120 -8.11 8.98 -21.48
CA ARG A 120 -9.11 7.93 -21.72
C ARG A 120 -10.52 8.24 -21.21
N LEU A 121 -10.67 9.22 -20.32
CA LEU A 121 -11.96 9.62 -19.74
C LEU A 121 -12.62 10.78 -20.50
N LYS A 122 -11.94 11.38 -21.49
CA LYS A 122 -12.50 12.46 -22.34
C LYS A 122 -12.97 11.97 -23.71
N GLU A 123 -12.89 10.67 -23.99
CA GLU A 123 -13.29 10.04 -25.26
C GLU A 123 -14.47 9.07 -25.10
N LYS A 124 -15.26 9.23 -24.03
CA LYS A 124 -16.59 8.60 -23.85
C LYS A 124 -17.58 9.67 -23.44
#